data_AF-A0A292RF89-F1
#
_entry.id   AF-A0A292RF89-F1
#
_cell.length_a   1.000
_cell.length_b   1.000
_cell.length_c   1.000
_cell.angle_alpha   90.00
_cell.angle_beta   90.00
_cell.angle_gamma   90.00
#
_symmetry.space_group_name_H-M   'P 1'
#
loop_
_entity.id
_entity.type
_entity.pdbx_description
1 polymer ?
#
loop_
_entity_poly.entity_id
_entity_poly.type
_entity_poly.pdbx_seq_one_letter_code
_entity_poly.pdbx_strand_id
1 'polypeptide(L)'
;MLISNNINYYNNFNISTNKVSTPRFNNTLSAGLKADTVSFKGNESKFLENRLKRISGLHDPYSKIVMVSYDEYARYINKTLKRPNAETMINLLESGYKENMFEPEYLALSKMSDYYKIQKKKNPKAAKKLDLHDLCDRLYLSSKLNMAKQQLSVVDNVNEYISTTKGDTKKILTNIMKPVEYSIRDDSFRISPLLKKIYQAKGLDKTAKSNVLKMMEKFPNSRNSADVFIVNNAQKSHNDIAMAFLDPSRVSIEHIKPQSNSGHSDMCNYIIASKRMNSLKSSIPLSKFVEMHPDIPNNMQKYFDDIIGKINRGALTFMTLSLPETTATIAKESKGKVLVDLSNLSLSEVAKTSMFREKLSELVSHFQK
;
A
#
# COMPACT_ATOMS: atom_id res chain seq x y z
N MET A 1 -32.13 25.73 -28.14
CA MET A 1 -33.09 24.75 -27.59
C MET A 1 -32.36 23.88 -26.59
N LEU A 2 -32.66 24.12 -25.31
CA LEU A 2 -32.13 23.40 -24.15
C LEU A 2 -32.87 22.07 -24.00
N ILE A 3 -32.14 20.96 -23.92
CA ILE A 3 -32.61 19.75 -23.26
C ILE A 3 -31.51 19.32 -22.29
N SER A 4 -31.73 19.66 -21.04
CA SER A 4 -30.97 19.26 -19.86
C SER A 4 -31.32 17.83 -19.47
N ASN A 5 -30.34 16.91 -19.49
CA ASN A 5 -30.44 15.63 -18.80
C ASN A 5 -29.45 15.62 -17.62
N ASN A 6 -29.98 15.99 -16.46
CA ASN A 6 -29.39 15.71 -15.15
C ASN A 6 -29.54 14.21 -14.86
N ILE A 7 -28.43 13.50 -14.66
CA ILE A 7 -28.45 12.19 -13.98
C ILE A 7 -27.62 12.33 -12.71
N ASN A 8 -28.33 12.52 -11.61
CA ASN A 8 -27.83 12.43 -10.24
C ASN A 8 -27.56 10.95 -9.89
N TYR A 9 -26.37 10.63 -9.39
CA TYR A 9 -26.15 9.40 -8.61
C TYR A 9 -25.78 9.77 -7.17
N TYR A 10 -26.81 10.00 -6.35
CA TYR A 10 -26.74 9.75 -4.91
C TYR A 10 -27.20 8.31 -4.70
N ASN A 11 -26.36 7.46 -4.10
CA ASN A 11 -26.82 6.24 -3.46
C ASN A 11 -26.47 6.30 -1.98
N ASN A 12 -27.47 6.73 -1.20
CA ASN A 12 -27.59 6.50 0.23
C ASN A 12 -27.92 5.02 0.45
N PHE A 13 -27.12 4.31 1.25
CA PHE A 13 -27.55 3.04 1.85
C PHE A 13 -28.22 3.34 3.20
N ASN A 14 -29.56 3.36 3.20
CA ASN A 14 -30.39 3.22 4.39
C ASN A 14 -30.80 1.75 4.50
N ILE A 15 -30.39 1.07 5.56
CA ILE A 15 -30.90 -0.26 5.93
C ILE A 15 -32.02 -0.04 6.94
N SER A 16 -33.27 -0.24 6.52
CA SER A 16 -34.42 -0.26 7.42
C SER A 16 -34.56 -1.64 8.06
N THR A 17 -34.77 -1.60 9.37
CA THR A 17 -35.04 -2.73 10.26
C THR A 17 -36.44 -3.28 10.04
N ASN A 18 -36.60 -4.62 10.01
CA ASN A 18 -37.86 -5.25 10.38
C ASN A 18 -37.62 -6.36 11.41
N LYS A 19 -38.35 -6.23 12.52
CA LYS A 19 -38.37 -7.06 13.71
C LYS A 19 -39.16 -8.34 13.48
N VAL A 20 -38.71 -9.45 14.04
CA VAL A 20 -39.56 -10.56 14.47
C VAL A 20 -39.21 -10.91 15.93
N SER A 21 -40.24 -11.11 16.73
CA SER A 21 -40.31 -11.09 18.20
C SER A 21 -40.06 -12.44 18.89
N THR A 22 -39.17 -12.41 19.90
CA THR A 22 -39.13 -13.05 21.25
C THR A 22 -39.66 -14.49 21.50
N PRO A 23 -39.05 -15.24 22.45
CA PRO A 23 -39.46 -15.13 23.86
C PRO A 23 -38.32 -14.84 24.85
N ARG A 24 -38.70 -14.16 25.93
CA ARG A 24 -37.91 -13.86 27.13
C ARG A 24 -37.82 -15.09 28.05
N PHE A 25 -36.65 -15.31 28.64
CA PHE A 25 -36.55 -15.89 29.98
C PHE A 25 -35.67 -15.00 30.85
N ASN A 26 -36.30 -14.35 31.82
CA ASN A 26 -35.63 -13.78 32.97
C ASN A 26 -35.10 -14.94 33.82
N ASN A 27 -33.89 -14.81 34.38
CA ASN A 27 -33.67 -15.21 35.76
C ASN A 27 -32.48 -14.46 36.37
N THR A 28 -32.84 -13.72 37.42
CA THR A 28 -32.08 -13.44 38.66
C THR A 28 -30.77 -12.66 38.60
N LEU A 29 -30.85 -11.41 39.07
CA LEU A 29 -29.78 -10.74 39.80
C LEU A 29 -29.22 -11.67 40.89
N SER A 30 -27.91 -11.91 40.85
CA SER A 30 -27.15 -12.14 42.08
C SER A 30 -25.95 -11.18 42.05
N ALA A 31 -25.93 -10.28 43.03
CA ALA A 31 -24.80 -9.43 43.31
C ALA A 31 -23.64 -10.30 43.79
N GLY A 32 -22.53 -10.25 43.05
CA GLY A 32 -21.28 -10.91 43.40
C GLY A 32 -20.13 -10.17 42.76
N LEU A 33 -19.57 -9.19 43.46
CA LEU A 33 -18.29 -8.55 43.14
C LEU A 33 -17.24 -9.62 42.82
N LYS A 34 -16.81 -9.72 41.56
CA LYS A 34 -15.57 -10.41 41.17
C LYS A 34 -14.87 -9.67 40.05
N ALA A 35 -13.83 -8.94 40.46
CA ALA A 35 -12.66 -8.49 39.72
C ALA A 35 -12.84 -8.14 38.23
N ASP A 36 -12.79 -6.84 37.94
CA ASP A 36 -12.43 -6.34 36.62
C ASP A 36 -11.13 -7.00 36.16
N THR A 37 -11.23 -7.97 35.27
CA THR A 37 -10.09 -8.46 34.50
C THR A 37 -9.82 -7.42 33.41
N VAL A 38 -9.10 -6.35 33.79
CA VAL A 38 -8.51 -5.42 32.83
C VAL A 38 -7.54 -6.22 31.95
N SER A 39 -7.89 -6.43 30.69
CA SER A 39 -7.01 -7.05 29.71
C SER A 39 -5.95 -6.03 29.26
N PHE A 40 -4.79 -6.02 29.93
CA PHE A 40 -3.68 -5.10 29.61
C PHE A 40 -3.00 -5.40 28.26
N LYS A 41 -3.18 -6.60 27.69
CA LYS A 41 -2.55 -7.02 26.42
C LYS A 41 -3.00 -6.20 25.20
N GLY A 42 -4.21 -5.62 25.23
CA GLY A 42 -4.75 -4.86 24.09
C GLY A 42 -4.21 -3.42 23.97
N ASN A 43 -3.67 -2.86 25.05
CA ASN A 43 -3.18 -1.47 25.09
C ASN A 43 -1.69 -1.36 24.74
N GLU A 44 -0.88 -2.35 25.11
CA GLU A 44 0.56 -2.35 24.83
C GLU A 44 0.88 -2.46 23.33
N SER A 45 0.19 -3.34 22.60
CA SER A 45 0.36 -3.49 21.15
C SER A 45 0.00 -2.21 20.40
N LYS A 46 -1.13 -1.58 20.75
CA LYS A 46 -1.55 -0.29 20.16
C LYS A 46 -0.58 0.84 20.47
N PHE A 47 -0.07 0.91 21.71
CA PHE A 47 0.94 1.90 22.08
C PHE A 47 2.20 1.75 21.23
N LEU A 48 2.68 0.52 21.08
CA LEU A 48 3.85 0.20 20.27
C LEU A 48 3.64 0.54 18.79
N GLU A 49 2.55 0.09 18.20
CA GLU A 49 2.21 0.38 16.80
C GLU A 49 2.17 1.89 16.54
N ASN A 50 1.59 2.66 17.48
CA ASN A 50 1.54 4.11 17.38
C ASN A 50 2.92 4.75 17.43
N ARG A 51 3.86 4.22 18.23
CA ARG A 51 5.26 4.68 18.25
C ARG A 51 5.97 4.38 16.93
N LEU A 52 5.82 3.16 16.42
CA LEU A 52 6.42 2.72 15.17
C LEU A 52 5.93 3.58 13.98
N LYS A 53 4.62 3.84 13.87
CA LYS A 53 4.03 4.68 12.81
C LYS A 53 4.52 6.14 12.80
N ARG A 54 5.21 6.60 13.84
CA ARG A 54 5.73 7.98 13.93
C ARG A 54 7.19 8.11 13.52
N ILE A 55 7.88 6.99 13.32
CA ILE A 55 9.29 7.01 12.92
C ILE A 55 9.41 7.55 11.49
N SER A 56 10.14 8.65 11.33
CA SER A 56 10.37 9.33 10.06
C SER A 56 11.65 8.88 9.36
N GLY A 57 11.68 9.06 8.04
CA GLY A 57 12.88 8.83 7.21
C GLY A 57 13.38 7.40 7.32
N LEU A 58 12.48 6.43 7.11
CA LEU A 58 12.81 5.02 6.96
C LEU A 58 12.55 4.61 5.51
N HIS A 59 13.49 3.89 4.90
CA HIS A 59 13.25 3.18 3.65
C HIS A 59 12.23 2.07 3.85
N ASP A 60 11.43 1.80 2.83
CA ASP A 60 10.50 0.67 2.86
C ASP A 60 11.26 -0.68 2.79
N PRO A 61 10.93 -1.68 3.61
CA PRO A 61 11.65 -2.96 3.63
C PRO A 61 11.44 -3.79 2.36
N TYR A 62 10.44 -3.45 1.55
CA TYR A 62 10.05 -4.19 0.35
C TYR A 62 10.30 -3.40 -0.96
N SER A 63 10.68 -2.13 -0.88
CA SER A 63 10.83 -1.24 -2.03
C SER A 63 11.86 -0.13 -1.76
N LYS A 64 12.25 0.61 -2.80
CA LYS A 64 13.32 1.61 -2.72
C LYS A 64 12.91 2.98 -2.19
N ILE A 65 11.64 3.18 -1.85
CA ILE A 65 11.11 4.51 -1.47
C ILE A 65 11.36 4.80 0.01
N VAL A 66 11.39 6.09 0.35
CA VAL A 66 11.35 6.52 1.76
C VAL A 66 9.88 6.63 2.18
N MET A 67 9.51 5.94 3.25
CA MET A 67 8.14 5.95 3.76
C MET A 67 7.81 7.28 4.44
N VAL A 68 6.52 7.65 4.40
CA VAL A 68 6.00 8.86 5.06
C VAL A 68 5.38 8.47 6.40
N SER A 69 5.96 8.95 7.50
CA SER A 69 5.42 8.70 8.85
C SER A 69 4.08 9.39 9.06
N TYR A 70 3.36 9.03 10.12
CA TYR A 70 2.08 9.68 10.46
C TYR A 70 2.23 11.18 10.68
N ASP A 71 3.30 11.59 11.37
CA ASP A 71 3.55 12.99 11.67
C ASP A 71 3.99 13.77 10.42
N GLU A 72 4.76 13.13 9.52
CA GLU A 72 5.13 13.71 8.23
C GLU A 72 3.91 13.88 7.32
N TYR A 73 3.03 12.88 7.28
CA TYR A 73 1.82 12.91 6.48
C TYR A 73 0.84 13.98 6.97
N ALA A 74 0.68 14.14 8.29
CA ALA A 74 -0.13 15.21 8.87
C ALA A 74 0.42 16.60 8.52
N ARG A 75 1.75 16.78 8.60
CA ARG A 75 2.41 18.01 8.15
C ARG A 75 2.23 18.24 6.65
N TYR A 76 2.29 17.18 5.86
CA TYR A 76 2.08 17.23 4.42
C TYR A 76 0.67 17.73 4.08
N ILE A 77 -0.38 17.16 4.69
CA ILE A 77 -1.77 17.63 4.53
C ILE A 77 -1.89 19.13 4.84
N ASN A 78 -1.30 19.59 5.95
CA ASN A 78 -1.34 21.01 6.29
C ASN A 78 -0.59 21.89 5.27
N LYS A 79 0.43 21.37 4.59
CA LYS A 79 1.12 22.06 3.49
C LYS A 79 0.25 22.07 2.23
N THR A 80 -0.46 21.00 1.90
CA THR A 80 -1.30 20.95 0.69
C THR A 80 -2.47 21.93 0.78
N LEU A 81 -3.13 22.03 1.94
CA LEU A 81 -4.23 22.98 2.18
C LEU A 81 -3.86 24.46 1.94
N LYS A 82 -2.56 24.80 2.05
CA LYS A 82 -2.05 26.17 1.84
C LYS A 82 -1.69 26.47 0.38
N ARG A 83 -1.93 25.54 -0.55
CA ARG A 83 -1.50 25.62 -1.95
C ARG A 83 -2.72 25.49 -2.84
N PRO A 84 -3.27 26.60 -3.35
CA PRO A 84 -4.53 26.57 -4.08
C PRO A 84 -4.37 26.26 -5.57
N ASN A 85 -3.15 26.19 -6.10
CA ASN A 85 -2.90 26.05 -7.54
C ASN A 85 -1.83 25.02 -7.85
N ALA A 86 -1.82 24.57 -9.10
CA ALA A 86 -0.94 23.54 -9.62
C ALA A 86 0.54 23.89 -9.45
N GLU A 87 0.94 25.15 -9.68
CA GLU A 87 2.35 25.56 -9.59
C GLU A 87 2.94 25.30 -8.20
N THR A 88 2.26 25.85 -7.18
CA THR A 88 2.72 25.74 -5.80
C THR A 88 2.63 24.30 -5.27
N MET A 89 1.67 23.51 -5.78
CA MET A 89 1.52 22.10 -5.44
C MET A 89 2.58 21.23 -6.11
N ILE A 90 2.82 21.39 -7.41
CA ILE A 90 3.86 20.67 -8.15
C ILE A 90 5.22 20.95 -7.51
N ASN A 91 5.53 22.21 -7.21
CA ASN A 91 6.78 22.56 -6.55
C ASN A 91 6.94 21.86 -5.19
N LEU A 92 5.87 21.80 -4.37
CA LEU A 92 5.91 21.08 -3.09
C LEU A 92 6.23 19.59 -3.29
N LEU A 93 5.56 18.96 -4.25
CA LEU A 93 5.67 17.54 -4.52
C LEU A 93 7.06 17.19 -5.08
N GLU A 94 7.53 17.95 -6.08
CA GLU A 94 8.82 17.73 -6.73
C GLU A 94 10.01 17.98 -5.80
N SER A 95 9.99 19.09 -5.05
CA SER A 95 11.13 19.47 -4.20
C SER A 95 11.12 18.81 -2.83
N GLY A 96 9.93 18.45 -2.32
CA GLY A 96 9.75 18.04 -0.93
C GLY A 96 9.46 16.57 -0.72
N TYR A 97 8.95 15.85 -1.72
CA TYR A 97 8.38 14.51 -1.52
C TYR A 97 8.66 13.51 -2.66
N LYS A 98 9.55 13.85 -3.60
CA LYS A 98 9.87 13.00 -4.75
C LYS A 98 10.37 11.60 -4.34
N GLU A 99 11.21 11.51 -3.30
CA GLU A 99 11.74 10.24 -2.78
C GLU A 99 10.70 9.35 -2.11
N ASN A 100 9.55 9.92 -1.75
CA ASN A 100 8.43 9.22 -1.14
C ASN A 100 7.43 8.69 -2.17
N MET A 101 7.61 9.00 -3.45
CA MET A 101 6.69 8.57 -4.50
C MET A 101 7.14 7.25 -5.09
N PHE A 102 6.19 6.34 -5.24
CA PHE A 102 6.38 5.22 -6.15
C PHE A 102 6.36 5.72 -7.60
N GLU A 103 6.86 4.89 -8.49
CA GLU A 103 7.05 5.23 -9.89
C GLU A 103 5.78 5.75 -10.60
N PRO A 104 4.58 5.14 -10.46
CA PRO A 104 3.37 5.66 -11.12
C PRO A 104 3.01 7.08 -10.68
N GLU A 105 3.10 7.37 -9.37
CA GLU A 105 2.86 8.68 -8.80
C GLU A 105 3.88 9.70 -9.31
N TYR A 106 5.17 9.34 -9.31
CA TYR A 106 6.21 10.20 -9.84
C TYR A 106 6.03 10.52 -11.33
N LEU A 107 5.73 9.50 -12.15
CA LEU A 107 5.50 9.67 -13.58
C LEU A 107 4.22 10.48 -13.87
N ALA A 108 3.17 10.31 -13.07
CA ALA A 108 1.97 11.13 -13.17
C ALA A 108 2.26 12.60 -12.84
N LEU A 109 3.04 12.85 -11.78
CA LEU A 109 3.49 14.20 -11.43
C LEU A 109 4.32 14.82 -12.56
N SER A 110 5.23 14.06 -13.16
CA SER A 110 6.04 14.52 -14.30
C SER A 110 5.15 14.93 -15.48
N LYS A 111 4.18 14.09 -15.86
CA LYS A 111 3.20 14.41 -16.92
C LYS A 111 2.43 15.71 -16.64
N MET A 112 1.98 15.87 -15.39
CA MET A 112 1.28 17.09 -14.95
C MET A 112 2.19 18.32 -14.99
N SER A 113 3.43 18.20 -14.52
CA SER A 113 4.46 19.24 -14.52
C SER A 113 4.78 19.71 -15.93
N ASP A 114 4.98 18.77 -16.86
CA ASP A 114 5.27 19.07 -18.26
C ASP A 114 4.09 19.76 -18.94
N TYR A 115 2.87 19.26 -18.73
CA TYR A 115 1.66 19.91 -19.25
C TYR A 115 1.52 21.34 -18.70
N TYR A 116 1.69 21.52 -17.38
CA TYR A 116 1.62 22.82 -16.74
C TYR A 116 2.65 23.80 -17.31
N LYS A 117 3.91 23.37 -17.51
CA LYS A 117 4.97 24.17 -18.14
C LYS A 117 4.59 24.62 -19.55
N ILE A 118 3.98 23.74 -20.35
CA ILE A 118 3.48 24.08 -21.69
C ILE A 118 2.39 25.14 -21.61
N GLN A 119 1.41 24.97 -20.71
CA GLN A 119 0.32 25.95 -20.54
C GLN A 119 0.84 27.30 -20.04
N LYS A 120 1.79 27.29 -19.10
CA LYS A 120 2.42 28.50 -18.57
C LYS A 120 3.15 29.28 -19.65
N LYS A 121 3.84 28.60 -20.58
CA LYS A 121 4.48 29.25 -21.75
C LYS A 121 3.46 29.86 -22.71
N LYS A 122 2.34 29.17 -22.97
CA LYS A 122 1.30 29.64 -23.89
C LYS A 122 0.48 30.81 -23.33
N ASN A 123 0.05 30.71 -22.07
CA ASN A 123 -0.74 31.75 -21.40
C ASN A 123 -0.47 31.72 -19.88
N PRO A 124 0.49 32.52 -19.39
CA PRO A 124 0.87 32.54 -17.98
C PRO A 124 -0.30 32.90 -17.03
N LYS A 125 -1.18 33.82 -17.43
CA LYS A 125 -2.30 34.27 -16.60
C LYS A 125 -3.35 33.17 -16.43
N ALA A 126 -3.66 32.43 -17.49
CA ALA A 126 -4.57 31.29 -17.42
C ALA A 126 -3.96 30.12 -16.64
N ALA A 127 -2.68 29.81 -16.88
CA ALA A 127 -1.99 28.72 -16.21
C ALA A 127 -1.96 28.89 -14.67
N LYS A 128 -1.80 30.12 -14.16
CA LYS A 128 -1.85 30.40 -12.72
C LYS A 128 -3.16 30.02 -12.02
N LYS A 129 -4.26 29.88 -12.78
CA LYS A 129 -5.56 29.47 -12.25
C LYS A 129 -5.75 27.97 -12.22
N LEU A 130 -4.89 27.21 -12.92
CA LEU A 130 -4.99 25.76 -12.96
C LEU A 130 -4.64 25.18 -11.59
N ASP A 131 -5.40 24.18 -11.18
CA ASP A 131 -5.07 23.31 -10.06
C ASP A 131 -4.79 21.86 -10.53
N LEU A 132 -4.49 20.96 -9.61
CA LEU A 132 -4.27 19.53 -9.96
C LEU A 132 -5.51 18.85 -10.56
N HIS A 133 -6.73 19.27 -10.19
CA HIS A 133 -7.95 18.73 -10.78
C HIS A 133 -8.03 19.11 -12.25
N ASP A 134 -7.81 20.39 -12.58
CA ASP A 134 -7.75 20.86 -13.96
C ASP A 134 -6.68 20.11 -14.79
N LEU A 135 -5.52 19.83 -14.19
CA LEU A 135 -4.46 19.08 -14.87
C LEU A 135 -4.88 17.64 -15.15
N CYS A 136 -5.48 16.95 -14.19
CA CYS A 136 -5.99 15.59 -14.39
C CYS A 136 -7.09 15.55 -15.45
N ASP A 137 -8.05 16.48 -15.40
CA ASP A 137 -9.15 16.57 -16.36
C ASP A 137 -8.64 16.77 -17.79
N ARG A 138 -7.70 17.71 -17.98
CA ARG A 138 -7.08 17.98 -19.29
C ARG A 138 -6.24 16.83 -19.82
N LEU A 139 -5.66 16.02 -18.94
CA LEU A 139 -4.88 14.84 -19.29
C LEU A 139 -5.73 13.56 -19.37
N TYR A 140 -7.02 13.61 -19.02
CA TYR A 140 -7.86 12.44 -18.85
C TYR A 140 -7.98 11.64 -20.15
N LEU A 141 -8.37 12.28 -21.26
CA LEU A 141 -8.61 11.58 -22.53
C LEU A 141 -7.34 10.94 -23.09
N SER A 142 -6.21 11.66 -23.08
CA SER A 142 -4.94 11.11 -23.55
C SER A 142 -4.45 9.96 -22.66
N SER A 143 -4.60 10.09 -21.34
CA SER A 143 -4.24 9.02 -20.40
C SER A 143 -5.12 7.79 -20.59
N LYS A 144 -6.43 7.97 -20.80
CA LYS A 144 -7.37 6.89 -21.07
C LYS A 144 -7.03 6.14 -22.37
N LEU A 145 -6.70 6.87 -23.43
CA LEU A 145 -6.24 6.27 -24.69
C LEU A 145 -4.93 5.49 -24.52
N ASN A 146 -3.96 6.03 -23.77
CA ASN A 146 -2.71 5.34 -23.48
C ASN A 146 -2.91 4.08 -22.63
N MET A 147 -3.79 4.15 -21.63
CA MET A 147 -4.20 3.01 -20.83
C MET A 147 -4.82 1.91 -21.70
N ALA A 148 -5.74 2.25 -22.61
CA ALA A 148 -6.33 1.29 -23.55
C ALA A 148 -5.26 0.65 -24.46
N LYS A 149 -4.30 1.42 -24.97
CA LYS A 149 -3.16 0.88 -25.74
C LYS A 149 -2.32 -0.11 -24.93
N GLN A 150 -2.02 0.21 -23.68
CA GLN A 150 -1.30 -0.69 -22.76
C GLN A 150 -2.09 -1.98 -22.52
N GLN A 151 -3.41 -1.89 -22.32
CA GLN A 151 -4.29 -3.06 -22.16
C GLN A 151 -4.29 -3.94 -23.41
N LEU A 152 -4.43 -3.35 -24.60
CA LEU A 152 -4.40 -4.07 -25.87
C LEU A 152 -3.07 -4.79 -26.10
N SER A 153 -1.94 -4.16 -25.77
CA SER A 153 -0.63 -4.82 -25.86
C SER A 153 -0.53 -6.06 -24.97
N VAL A 154 -1.14 -6.06 -23.77
CA VAL A 154 -1.20 -7.28 -22.94
C VAL A 154 -2.10 -8.33 -23.57
N VAL A 155 -3.23 -7.95 -24.16
CA VAL A 155 -4.11 -8.86 -24.89
C VAL A 155 -3.39 -9.50 -26.08
N ASP A 156 -2.60 -8.72 -26.84
CA ASP A 156 -1.82 -9.21 -27.97
C ASP A 156 -0.80 -10.28 -27.53
N ASN A 157 -0.06 -10.01 -26.45
CA ASN A 157 0.88 -11.00 -25.88
C ASN A 157 0.18 -12.30 -25.47
N VAL A 158 -1.03 -12.21 -24.91
CA VAL A 158 -1.82 -13.37 -24.51
C VAL A 158 -2.33 -14.12 -25.74
N ASN A 159 -2.77 -13.41 -26.78
CA ASN A 159 -3.21 -14.00 -28.03
C ASN A 159 -2.06 -14.69 -28.79
N GLU A 160 -0.87 -14.11 -28.77
CA GLU A 160 0.35 -14.73 -29.29
C GLU A 160 0.64 -16.04 -28.55
N TYR A 161 0.59 -16.03 -27.21
CA TYR A 161 0.72 -17.26 -26.42
C TYR A 161 -0.32 -18.31 -26.82
N ILE A 162 -1.60 -17.91 -26.90
CA ILE A 162 -2.70 -18.80 -27.30
C ILE A 162 -2.45 -19.42 -28.67
N SER A 163 -1.87 -18.67 -29.62
CA SER A 163 -1.59 -19.18 -30.97
C SER A 163 -0.69 -20.42 -30.96
N THR A 164 0.25 -20.49 -30.01
CA THR A 164 1.21 -21.59 -29.80
C THR A 164 0.64 -22.77 -28.99
N THR A 165 -0.47 -22.55 -28.28
CA THR A 165 -1.15 -23.63 -27.53
C THR A 165 -1.94 -24.55 -28.46
N LYS A 166 -2.32 -25.74 -27.97
CA LYS A 166 -3.04 -26.77 -28.75
C LYS A 166 -4.28 -27.29 -28.00
N GLY A 167 -5.14 -27.98 -28.74
CA GLY A 167 -6.29 -28.71 -28.19
C GLY A 167 -7.28 -27.82 -27.43
N ASP A 168 -7.82 -28.36 -26.34
CA ASP A 168 -8.87 -27.70 -25.56
C ASP A 168 -8.37 -26.43 -24.84
N THR A 169 -7.09 -26.37 -24.47
CA THR A 169 -6.49 -25.17 -23.88
C THR A 169 -6.61 -23.97 -24.82
N LYS A 170 -6.28 -24.16 -26.12
CA LYS A 170 -6.44 -23.11 -27.13
C LYS A 170 -7.88 -22.65 -27.23
N LYS A 171 -8.82 -23.60 -27.38
CA LYS A 171 -10.26 -23.32 -27.51
C LYS A 171 -10.79 -22.54 -26.30
N ILE A 172 -10.47 -22.97 -25.08
CA ILE A 172 -10.92 -22.34 -23.84
C ILE A 172 -10.40 -20.90 -23.74
N LEU A 173 -9.09 -20.70 -23.93
CA LEU A 173 -8.49 -19.37 -23.81
C LEU A 173 -8.97 -18.42 -24.90
N THR A 174 -9.09 -18.89 -26.16
CA THR A 174 -9.66 -18.08 -27.25
C THR A 174 -11.08 -17.63 -26.90
N ASN A 175 -11.93 -18.51 -26.38
CA ASN A 175 -13.30 -18.15 -26.00
C ASN A 175 -13.34 -17.12 -24.86
N ILE A 176 -12.43 -17.21 -23.89
CA ILE A 176 -12.33 -16.24 -22.79
C ILE A 176 -11.84 -14.88 -23.29
N MET A 177 -10.84 -14.86 -24.18
CA MET A 177 -10.17 -13.64 -24.63
C MET A 177 -10.90 -12.92 -25.77
N LYS A 178 -11.70 -13.62 -26.59
CA LYS A 178 -12.44 -13.05 -27.73
C LYS A 178 -13.19 -11.75 -27.43
N PRO A 179 -13.97 -11.59 -26.33
CA PRO A 179 -14.69 -10.35 -26.06
C PRO A 179 -13.81 -9.23 -25.45
N VAL A 180 -12.57 -9.53 -25.03
CA VAL A 180 -11.77 -8.60 -24.23
C VAL A 180 -11.37 -7.37 -25.03
N GLU A 181 -10.87 -7.55 -26.24
CA GLU A 181 -10.46 -6.43 -27.10
C GLU A 181 -11.61 -5.45 -27.35
N TYR A 182 -12.79 -5.97 -27.70
CA TYR A 182 -13.98 -5.15 -27.90
C TYR A 182 -14.33 -4.36 -26.63
N SER A 183 -14.32 -5.01 -25.47
CA SER A 183 -14.62 -4.35 -24.19
C SER A 183 -13.59 -3.27 -23.79
N ILE A 184 -12.35 -3.37 -24.28
CA ILE A 184 -11.33 -2.33 -24.06
C ILE A 184 -11.66 -1.12 -24.93
N ARG A 185 -12.01 -1.36 -26.20
CA ARG A 185 -12.34 -0.31 -27.17
C ARG A 185 -13.64 0.43 -26.82
N ASP A 186 -14.60 -0.24 -26.20
CA ASP A 186 -15.87 0.35 -25.75
C ASP A 186 -15.85 0.91 -24.31
N ASP A 187 -14.69 0.86 -23.64
CA ASP A 187 -14.47 1.33 -22.26
C ASP A 187 -15.26 0.57 -21.14
N SER A 188 -15.86 -0.57 -21.46
CA SER A 188 -16.55 -1.43 -20.49
C SER A 188 -15.63 -2.42 -19.77
N PHE A 189 -14.37 -2.58 -20.24
CA PHE A 189 -13.46 -3.60 -19.74
C PHE A 189 -13.14 -3.47 -18.25
N ARG A 190 -13.16 -4.62 -17.54
CA ARG A 190 -12.70 -4.75 -16.16
C ARG A 190 -11.84 -6.02 -16.03
N ILE A 191 -10.68 -5.89 -15.41
CA ILE A 191 -9.72 -7.00 -15.25
C ILE A 191 -10.20 -8.07 -14.27
N SER A 192 -10.85 -7.71 -13.16
CA SER A 192 -11.24 -8.69 -12.13
C SER A 192 -12.22 -9.76 -12.64
N PRO A 193 -13.27 -9.42 -13.42
CA PRO A 193 -14.10 -10.43 -14.08
C PRO A 193 -13.32 -11.35 -15.04
N LEU A 194 -12.36 -10.82 -15.80
CA LEU A 194 -11.52 -11.61 -16.70
C LEU A 194 -10.65 -12.60 -15.91
N LEU A 195 -9.96 -12.13 -14.87
CA LEU A 195 -9.15 -12.99 -13.99
C LEU A 195 -10.01 -14.11 -13.39
N LYS A 196 -11.22 -13.79 -12.90
CA LYS A 196 -12.15 -14.79 -12.35
C LYS A 196 -12.50 -15.86 -13.39
N LYS A 197 -12.78 -15.48 -14.64
CA LYS A 197 -13.05 -16.44 -15.73
C LYS A 197 -11.86 -17.38 -15.96
N ILE A 198 -10.63 -16.86 -15.98
CA ILE A 198 -9.41 -17.66 -16.16
C ILE A 198 -9.21 -18.63 -14.98
N TYR A 199 -9.36 -18.15 -13.73
CA TYR A 199 -9.25 -18.99 -12.54
C TYR A 199 -10.26 -20.14 -12.54
N GLN A 200 -11.51 -19.85 -12.91
CA GLN A 200 -12.64 -20.80 -12.88
C GLN A 200 -12.76 -21.67 -14.13
N ALA A 201 -11.94 -21.46 -15.15
CA ALA A 201 -11.96 -22.24 -16.38
C ALA A 201 -11.65 -23.72 -16.09
N LYS A 202 -12.66 -24.57 -16.27
CA LYS A 202 -12.56 -26.04 -16.18
C LYS A 202 -11.82 -26.57 -17.42
N GLY A 203 -10.95 -27.57 -17.23
CA GLY A 203 -10.18 -28.18 -18.32
C GLY A 203 -9.01 -27.34 -18.84
N LEU A 204 -8.79 -26.13 -18.30
CA LEU A 204 -7.62 -25.32 -18.64
C LEU A 204 -6.37 -25.89 -17.95
N ASP A 205 -5.34 -26.19 -18.74
CA ASP A 205 -4.05 -26.66 -18.24
C ASP A 205 -3.47 -25.72 -17.18
N LYS A 206 -2.87 -26.30 -16.12
CA LYS A 206 -2.35 -25.53 -14.99
C LYS A 206 -1.18 -24.64 -15.39
N THR A 207 -0.31 -25.11 -16.28
CA THR A 207 0.85 -24.35 -16.77
C THR A 207 0.38 -23.21 -17.65
N ALA A 208 -0.53 -23.48 -18.58
CA ALA A 208 -1.15 -22.43 -19.42
C ALA A 208 -1.87 -21.37 -18.58
N LYS A 209 -2.65 -21.80 -17.58
CA LYS A 209 -3.29 -20.89 -16.62
C LYS A 209 -2.27 -20.00 -15.91
N SER A 210 -1.19 -20.58 -15.39
CA SER A 210 -0.13 -19.82 -14.72
C SER A 210 0.55 -18.82 -15.65
N ASN A 211 0.88 -19.22 -16.88
CA ASN A 211 1.52 -18.35 -17.86
C ASN A 211 0.62 -17.18 -18.26
N VAL A 212 -0.66 -17.43 -18.54
CA VAL A 212 -1.62 -16.36 -18.84
C VAL A 212 -1.77 -15.43 -17.66
N LEU A 213 -1.92 -15.94 -16.43
CA LEU A 213 -2.04 -15.09 -15.23
C LEU A 213 -0.80 -14.19 -15.03
N LYS A 214 0.41 -14.72 -15.25
CA LYS A 214 1.66 -13.92 -15.23
C LYS A 214 1.65 -12.81 -16.29
N MET A 215 1.12 -13.06 -17.49
CA MET A 215 0.96 -12.02 -18.50
C MET A 215 -0.07 -10.97 -18.06
N MET A 216 -1.16 -11.41 -17.41
CA MET A 216 -2.21 -10.52 -16.92
C MET A 216 -1.75 -9.57 -15.80
N GLU A 217 -0.69 -9.91 -15.05
CA GLU A 217 -0.09 -9.01 -14.05
C GLU A 217 0.44 -7.71 -14.67
N LYS A 218 0.72 -7.72 -15.99
CA LYS A 218 1.17 -6.53 -16.74
C LYS A 218 0.04 -5.59 -17.13
N PHE A 219 -1.22 -5.92 -16.85
CA PHE A 219 -2.32 -4.97 -17.08
C PHE A 219 -2.07 -3.67 -16.28
N PRO A 220 -2.32 -2.50 -16.90
CA PRO A 220 -2.13 -1.24 -16.22
C PRO A 220 -3.11 -1.12 -15.05
N ASN A 221 -2.56 -0.76 -13.90
CA ASN A 221 -3.29 -0.52 -12.65
C ASN A 221 -2.60 0.60 -11.85
N SER A 222 -3.17 0.97 -10.71
CA SER A 222 -2.67 2.08 -9.88
C SER A 222 -1.25 1.87 -9.34
N ARG A 223 -0.71 0.65 -9.38
CA ARG A 223 0.64 0.33 -8.88
C ARG A 223 1.71 0.37 -9.97
N ASN A 224 1.34 0.38 -11.25
CA ASN A 224 2.30 0.31 -12.36
C ASN A 224 2.03 1.29 -13.52
N SER A 225 0.98 2.11 -13.46
CA SER A 225 0.63 3.02 -14.56
C SER A 225 0.24 4.42 -14.07
N ALA A 226 1.00 5.41 -14.53
CA ALA A 226 0.70 6.84 -14.33
C ALA A 226 -0.60 7.25 -15.03
N ASP A 227 -0.94 6.64 -16.17
CA ASP A 227 -2.18 6.92 -16.87
C ASP A 227 -3.40 6.47 -16.04
N VAL A 228 -3.30 5.32 -15.37
CA VAL A 228 -4.32 4.85 -14.43
C VAL A 228 -4.42 5.79 -13.22
N PHE A 229 -3.29 6.32 -12.72
CA PHE A 229 -3.33 7.33 -11.66
C PHE A 229 -4.14 8.55 -12.11
N ILE A 230 -3.86 9.11 -13.29
CA ILE A 230 -4.58 10.29 -13.80
C ILE A 230 -6.07 9.99 -13.97
N VAL A 231 -6.41 8.88 -14.64
CA VAL A 231 -7.81 8.47 -14.89
C VAL A 231 -8.59 8.32 -13.58
N ASN A 232 -8.02 7.65 -12.57
CA ASN A 232 -8.69 7.41 -11.28
C ASN A 232 -8.85 8.67 -10.42
N ASN A 233 -8.08 9.73 -10.72
CA ASN A 233 -8.04 10.94 -9.92
C ASN A 233 -8.69 12.15 -10.64
N ALA A 234 -9.10 12.02 -11.91
CA ALA A 234 -9.67 13.12 -12.69
C ALA A 234 -10.97 13.71 -12.12
N GLN A 235 -11.75 12.93 -11.37
CA GLN A 235 -12.99 13.41 -10.74
C GLN A 235 -12.81 13.80 -9.26
N LYS A 236 -11.57 13.81 -8.76
CA LYS A 236 -11.29 14.16 -7.36
C LYS A 236 -10.93 15.63 -7.21
N SER A 237 -11.05 16.13 -5.99
CA SER A 237 -10.66 17.50 -5.66
C SER A 237 -9.14 17.69 -5.74
N HIS A 238 -8.70 18.93 -5.91
CA HIS A 238 -7.27 19.30 -5.87
C HIS A 238 -6.51 18.67 -4.69
N ASN A 239 -7.09 18.74 -3.49
CA ASN A 239 -6.46 18.25 -2.27
C ASN A 239 -6.43 16.72 -2.20
N ASP A 240 -7.48 16.04 -2.66
CA ASP A 240 -7.52 14.58 -2.70
C ASP A 240 -6.49 14.02 -3.70
N ILE A 241 -6.31 14.71 -4.83
CA ILE A 241 -5.28 14.36 -5.82
C ILE A 241 -3.89 14.54 -5.21
N ALA A 242 -3.66 15.65 -4.49
CA ALA A 242 -2.40 15.86 -3.77
C ALA A 242 -2.13 14.69 -2.81
N MET A 243 -3.10 14.36 -1.93
CA MET A 243 -2.99 13.24 -0.99
C MET A 243 -2.70 11.90 -1.68
N ALA A 244 -3.27 11.66 -2.86
CA ALA A 244 -3.07 10.42 -3.61
C ALA A 244 -1.60 10.17 -4.02
N PHE A 245 -0.76 11.19 -4.15
CA PHE A 245 0.66 11.01 -4.47
C PHE A 245 1.46 10.32 -3.35
N LEU A 246 1.09 10.55 -2.08
CA LEU A 246 1.84 10.04 -0.93
C LEU A 246 1.09 8.99 -0.12
N ASP A 247 -0.23 8.84 -0.30
CA ASP A 247 -0.98 7.80 0.40
C ASP A 247 -0.39 6.37 0.26
N PRO A 248 0.15 5.97 -0.92
CA PRO A 248 0.78 4.67 -1.09
C PRO A 248 2.02 4.45 -0.21
N SER A 249 2.81 5.49 0.06
CA SER A 249 4.07 5.42 0.82
C SER A 249 3.90 5.68 2.31
N ARG A 250 2.68 5.97 2.76
CA ARG A 250 2.38 6.07 4.19
C ARG A 250 2.75 4.79 4.91
N VAL A 251 3.35 4.94 6.08
CA VAL A 251 3.68 3.81 6.95
C VAL A 251 2.43 3.03 7.38
N SER A 252 2.58 1.71 7.41
CA SER A 252 1.66 0.73 7.95
C SER A 252 2.45 -0.28 8.77
N ILE A 253 1.79 -0.92 9.74
CA ILE A 253 2.41 -2.00 10.51
C ILE A 253 2.26 -3.29 9.75
N GLU A 254 3.38 -3.95 9.54
CA GLU A 254 3.48 -5.24 8.86
C GLU A 254 3.82 -6.32 9.89
N HIS A 255 3.01 -7.37 9.91
CA HIS A 255 3.34 -8.59 10.64
C HIS A 255 4.23 -9.46 9.75
N ILE A 256 5.50 -9.65 10.14
CA ILE A 256 6.46 -10.50 9.39
C ILE A 256 5.83 -11.87 9.14
N LYS A 257 5.34 -12.50 10.21
CA LYS A 257 4.42 -13.63 10.17
C LYS A 257 2.98 -13.12 10.24
N PRO A 258 2.14 -13.31 9.21
CA PRO A 258 0.78 -12.80 9.20
C PRO A 258 -0.06 -13.29 10.38
N GLN A 259 -0.94 -12.42 10.90
CA GLN A 259 -1.86 -12.79 11.99
C GLN A 259 -2.76 -13.98 11.61
N SER A 260 -3.16 -14.08 10.34
CA SER A 260 -3.93 -15.22 9.81
C SER A 260 -3.20 -16.57 9.96
N ASN A 261 -1.88 -16.53 10.15
CA ASN A 261 -1.02 -17.71 10.29
C ASN A 261 -0.45 -17.81 11.72
N SER A 262 -1.18 -17.31 12.72
CA SER A 262 -0.75 -17.31 14.14
C SER A 262 0.53 -16.49 14.36
N GLY A 263 0.64 -15.32 13.73
CA GLY A 263 1.63 -14.31 14.08
C GLY A 263 1.22 -13.54 15.33
N HIS A 264 2.14 -13.36 16.27
CA HIS A 264 1.89 -12.59 17.50
C HIS A 264 1.93 -11.08 17.22
N SER A 265 1.26 -10.31 18.07
CA SER A 265 1.22 -8.84 18.04
C SER A 265 2.26 -8.27 19.00
N ASP A 266 3.54 -8.44 18.67
CA ASP A 266 4.68 -8.00 19.46
C ASP A 266 5.78 -7.36 18.61
N MET A 267 6.74 -6.70 19.28
CA MET A 267 7.89 -6.03 18.66
C MET A 267 8.69 -6.96 17.73
N CYS A 268 8.85 -8.23 18.11
CA CYS A 268 9.69 -9.17 17.39
C CYS A 268 9.04 -9.61 16.07
N ASN A 269 7.72 -9.49 15.94
CA ASN A 269 7.00 -9.81 14.71
C ASN A 269 6.57 -8.57 13.89
N TYR A 270 6.91 -7.35 14.34
CA TYR A 270 6.52 -6.11 13.67
C TYR A 270 7.68 -5.49 12.90
N ILE A 271 7.40 -5.10 11.66
CA ILE A 271 8.17 -4.11 10.91
C ILE A 271 7.23 -3.03 10.39
N ILE A 272 7.80 -1.93 9.91
CA ILE A 272 7.05 -0.88 9.24
C ILE A 272 7.26 -1.05 7.74
N ALA A 273 6.16 -1.08 6.99
CA ALA A 273 6.19 -1.06 5.54
C ALA A 273 5.19 -0.03 5.01
N SER A 274 5.37 0.42 3.78
CA SER A 274 4.43 1.29 3.10
C SER A 274 3.09 0.59 2.93
N LYS A 275 2.01 1.37 2.98
CA LYS A 275 0.64 0.90 2.76
C LYS A 275 0.51 0.10 1.46
N ARG A 276 1.19 0.53 0.39
CA ARG A 276 1.18 -0.19 -0.89
C ARG A 276 1.84 -1.56 -0.77
N MET A 277 3.06 -1.64 -0.22
CA MET A 277 3.80 -2.90 -0.19
C MET A 277 3.22 -3.88 0.82
N ASN A 278 2.74 -3.41 1.97
CA ASN A 278 1.98 -4.21 2.92
C ASN A 278 0.70 -4.78 2.27
N SER A 279 -0.08 -3.93 1.59
CA SER A 279 -1.27 -4.40 0.86
C SER A 279 -0.93 -5.38 -0.26
N LEU A 280 0.22 -5.22 -0.93
CA LEU A 280 0.68 -6.11 -1.99
C LEU A 280 1.11 -7.47 -1.45
N LYS A 281 1.86 -7.49 -0.34
CA LYS A 281 2.25 -8.71 0.36
C LYS A 281 1.01 -9.43 0.89
N SER A 282 0.09 -8.72 1.53
CA SER A 282 -1.14 -9.29 2.09
C SER A 282 -0.80 -10.53 2.96
N SER A 283 -1.44 -11.67 2.72
CA SER A 283 -1.16 -12.95 3.39
C SER A 283 -0.11 -13.82 2.69
N ILE A 284 0.56 -13.31 1.64
CA ILE A 284 1.62 -14.04 0.93
C ILE A 284 2.78 -14.30 1.92
N PRO A 285 3.22 -15.57 2.08
CA PRO A 285 4.38 -15.88 2.91
C PRO A 285 5.62 -15.12 2.45
N LEU A 286 6.40 -14.57 3.40
CA LEU A 286 7.56 -13.74 3.08
C LEU A 286 8.53 -14.43 2.11
N SER A 287 8.83 -15.72 2.33
CA SER A 287 9.67 -16.51 1.43
C SER A 287 9.22 -16.54 -0.04
N LYS A 288 7.91 -16.52 -0.32
CA LYS A 288 7.36 -16.43 -1.69
C LYS A 288 7.37 -15.00 -2.20
N PHE A 289 7.09 -14.04 -1.32
CA PHE A 289 7.12 -12.62 -1.68
C PHE A 289 8.53 -12.17 -2.11
N VAL A 290 9.57 -12.68 -1.45
CA VAL A 290 10.98 -12.47 -1.84
C VAL A 290 11.32 -13.10 -3.20
N GLU A 291 10.74 -14.25 -3.54
CA GLU A 291 10.91 -14.85 -4.88
C GLU A 291 10.29 -13.97 -5.97
N MET A 292 9.15 -13.33 -5.67
CA MET A 292 8.47 -12.41 -6.58
C MET A 292 9.18 -11.06 -6.70
N HIS A 293 9.91 -10.65 -5.67
CA HIS A 293 10.60 -9.36 -5.57
C HIS A 293 12.04 -9.57 -5.06
N PRO A 294 12.98 -9.94 -5.95
CA PRO A 294 14.35 -10.29 -5.55
C PRO A 294 15.17 -9.17 -4.91
N ASP A 295 14.74 -7.91 -5.01
CA ASP A 295 15.40 -6.76 -4.38
C ASP A 295 15.11 -6.63 -2.87
N ILE A 296 14.14 -7.39 -2.34
CA ILE A 296 13.73 -7.31 -0.93
C ILE A 296 14.90 -7.48 0.05
N PRO A 297 15.85 -8.42 -0.10
CA PRO A 297 16.98 -8.53 0.83
C PRO A 297 17.76 -7.21 0.96
N ASN A 298 18.04 -6.53 -0.15
CA ASN A 298 18.76 -5.26 -0.15
C ASN A 298 17.93 -4.12 0.48
N ASN A 299 16.63 -4.06 0.19
CA ASN A 299 15.75 -3.03 0.76
C ASN A 299 15.51 -3.25 2.26
N MET A 300 15.40 -4.51 2.69
CA MET A 300 15.31 -4.87 4.09
C MET A 300 16.55 -4.44 4.86
N GLN A 301 17.75 -4.66 4.30
CA GLN A 301 18.99 -4.19 4.94
C GLN A 301 18.97 -2.66 5.11
N LYS A 302 18.61 -1.89 4.07
CA LYS A 302 18.51 -0.42 4.17
C LYS A 302 17.52 0.02 5.26
N TYR A 303 16.37 -0.64 5.37
CA TYR A 303 15.40 -0.37 6.43
C TYR A 303 16.01 -0.55 7.82
N PHE A 304 16.77 -1.64 8.04
CA PHE A 304 17.47 -1.85 9.31
C PHE A 304 18.64 -0.90 9.52
N ASP A 305 19.37 -0.53 8.47
CA ASP A 305 20.46 0.45 8.54
C ASP A 305 19.92 1.82 8.99
N ASP A 306 18.74 2.24 8.51
CA ASP A 306 18.09 3.47 8.98
C ASP A 306 17.73 3.40 10.47
N ILE A 307 17.23 2.25 10.94
CA ILE A 307 16.90 2.03 12.35
C ILE A 307 18.16 2.04 13.20
N ILE A 308 19.18 1.28 12.81
CA ILE A 308 20.49 1.22 13.48
C ILE A 308 21.10 2.62 13.56
N GLY A 309 21.08 3.36 12.45
CA GLY A 309 21.59 4.72 12.40
C GLY A 309 20.86 5.68 13.33
N LYS A 310 19.56 5.46 13.59
CA LYS A 310 18.79 6.23 14.59
C LYS A 310 19.11 5.77 16.02
N ILE A 311 19.25 4.46 16.26
CA ILE A 311 19.67 3.87 17.55
C ILE A 311 21.04 4.40 17.97
N ASN A 312 22.02 4.36 17.08
CA ASN A 312 23.37 4.85 17.35
C ASN A 312 23.43 6.35 17.66
N ARG A 313 22.41 7.11 17.26
CA ARG A 313 22.23 8.54 17.60
C ARG A 313 21.43 8.77 18.88
N GLY A 314 21.10 7.71 19.63
CA GLY A 314 20.32 7.75 20.86
C GLY A 314 18.80 7.84 20.66
N ALA A 315 18.30 7.77 19.41
CA ALA A 315 16.87 7.69 19.12
C ALA A 315 16.42 6.22 19.04
N LEU A 316 15.13 5.92 19.24
CA LEU A 316 14.59 4.55 19.09
C LEU A 316 15.24 3.47 19.98
N THR A 317 15.88 3.83 21.10
CA THR A 317 16.54 2.88 22.02
C THR A 317 15.62 1.77 22.54
N PHE A 318 14.30 2.02 22.57
CA PHE A 318 13.29 1.01 22.91
C PHE A 318 13.23 -0.17 21.92
N MET A 319 13.79 -0.01 20.70
CA MET A 319 13.86 -1.07 19.70
C MET A 319 15.13 -1.91 19.81
N THR A 320 16.19 -1.41 20.47
CA THR A 320 17.52 -2.02 20.51
C THR A 320 17.49 -3.49 20.91
N LEU A 321 16.67 -3.85 21.91
CA LEU A 321 16.60 -5.22 22.42
C LEU A 321 15.82 -6.17 21.52
N SER A 322 14.85 -5.67 20.73
CA SER A 322 14.02 -6.54 19.90
C SER A 322 14.61 -6.82 18.52
N LEU A 323 15.55 -5.99 18.06
CA LEU A 323 16.16 -6.09 16.73
C LEU A 323 16.70 -7.51 16.43
N PRO A 324 17.47 -8.16 17.33
CA PRO A 324 17.96 -9.52 17.09
C PRO A 324 16.82 -10.53 16.86
N GLU A 325 15.75 -10.46 17.66
CA GLU A 325 14.61 -11.37 17.51
C GLU A 325 13.76 -11.07 16.27
N THR A 326 13.61 -9.79 15.92
CA THR A 326 12.95 -9.35 14.68
C THR A 326 13.69 -9.89 13.45
N THR A 327 15.02 -9.75 13.40
CA THR A 327 15.82 -10.28 12.28
C THR A 327 15.83 -11.81 12.22
N ALA A 328 15.86 -12.51 13.36
CA ALA A 328 15.70 -13.96 13.41
C ALA A 328 14.33 -14.41 12.88
N THR A 329 13.26 -13.67 13.19
CA THR A 329 11.91 -13.92 12.65
C THR A 329 11.88 -13.73 11.13
N ILE A 330 12.53 -12.68 10.61
CA ILE A 330 12.67 -12.44 9.16
C ILE A 330 13.43 -13.58 8.48
N ALA A 331 14.56 -14.01 9.04
CA ALA A 331 15.35 -15.12 8.50
C ALA A 331 14.52 -16.41 8.45
N LYS A 332 13.75 -16.68 9.51
CA LYS A 332 12.85 -17.84 9.56
C LYS A 332 11.72 -17.78 8.53
N GLU A 333 10.96 -16.69 8.48
CA GLU A 333 9.78 -16.55 7.59
C GLU A 333 10.18 -16.39 6.11
N SER A 334 11.38 -15.88 5.84
CA SER A 334 11.97 -15.84 4.50
C SER A 334 12.64 -17.16 4.08
N LYS A 335 12.77 -18.14 4.98
CA LYS A 335 13.54 -19.39 4.79
C LYS A 335 15.01 -19.14 4.43
N GLY A 336 15.64 -18.21 5.14
CA GLY A 336 17.05 -17.85 4.98
C GLY A 336 17.36 -16.98 3.77
N LYS A 337 16.36 -16.56 2.98
CA LYS A 337 16.56 -15.69 1.81
C LYS A 337 16.84 -14.24 2.18
N VAL A 338 16.44 -13.83 3.38
CA VAL A 338 16.70 -12.50 3.91
C VAL A 338 17.47 -12.67 5.21
N LEU A 339 18.73 -12.26 5.19
CA LEU A 339 19.62 -12.23 6.35
C LEU A 339 20.01 -10.77 6.54
N VAL A 340 19.64 -10.21 7.69
CA VAL A 340 19.92 -8.82 8.02
C VAL A 340 21.19 -8.78 8.87
N ASP A 341 22.14 -7.94 8.47
CA ASP A 341 23.34 -7.65 9.24
C ASP A 341 23.05 -6.56 10.28
N LEU A 342 23.38 -6.85 11.54
CA LEU A 342 23.27 -5.94 12.69
C LEU A 342 24.63 -5.50 13.22
N SER A 343 25.74 -5.81 12.53
CA SER A 343 27.11 -5.51 12.97
C SER A 343 27.36 -4.03 13.29
N ASN A 344 26.63 -3.14 12.63
CA ASN A 344 26.69 -1.68 12.85
C ASN A 344 25.93 -1.21 14.10
N LEU A 345 25.24 -2.08 14.83
CA LEU A 345 24.52 -1.72 16.05
C LEU A 345 25.50 -1.46 17.21
N SER A 346 25.46 -0.27 17.79
CA SER A 346 26.37 0.12 18.86
C SER A 346 26.20 -0.74 20.12
N LEU A 347 27.25 -1.50 20.46
CA LEU A 347 27.31 -2.32 21.67
C LEU A 347 27.13 -1.51 22.96
N SER A 348 27.55 -0.24 22.98
CA SER A 348 27.33 0.63 24.14
C SER A 348 25.86 0.93 24.37
N GLU A 349 25.07 1.09 23.31
CA GLU A 349 23.63 1.33 23.41
C GLU A 349 22.87 0.05 23.78
N VAL A 350 23.32 -1.11 23.29
CA VAL A 350 22.81 -2.41 23.72
C VAL A 350 23.04 -2.58 25.22
N ALA A 351 24.27 -2.36 25.70
CA ALA A 351 24.63 -2.50 27.11
C ALA A 351 23.82 -1.56 28.02
N LYS A 352 23.70 -0.27 27.66
CA LYS A 352 22.88 0.70 28.40
C LYS A 352 21.42 0.28 28.51
N THR A 353 20.85 -0.22 27.40
CA THR A 353 19.44 -0.62 27.36
C THR A 353 19.20 -1.89 28.18
N SER A 354 20.11 -2.87 28.12
CA SER A 354 20.06 -4.09 28.95
C SER A 354 20.14 -3.77 30.43
N MET A 355 21.09 -2.94 30.85
CA MET A 355 21.23 -2.51 32.25
C MET A 355 19.97 -1.79 32.76
N PHE A 356 19.35 -0.95 31.92
CA PHE A 356 18.11 -0.27 32.29
C PHE A 356 16.97 -1.28 32.49
N ARG A 357 16.85 -2.29 31.62
CA ARG A 357 15.83 -3.34 31.73
C ARG A 357 16.00 -4.17 33.00
N GLU A 358 17.23 -4.55 33.34
CA GLU A 358 17.54 -5.29 34.57
C GLU A 358 17.11 -4.50 35.81
N LYS A 359 17.51 -3.22 35.90
CA LYS A 359 17.08 -2.33 37.00
C LYS A 359 15.57 -2.18 37.09
N LEU A 360 14.87 -2.13 35.95
CA LEU A 360 13.42 -2.04 35.92
C LEU A 360 12.76 -3.34 36.40
N SER A 361 13.30 -4.50 36.02
CA SER A 361 12.85 -5.81 36.49
C SER A 361 13.07 -5.98 38.00
N GLU A 362 14.22 -5.52 38.53
CA GLU A 362 14.49 -5.47 39.97
C GLU A 362 13.47 -4.59 40.70
N LEU A 363 13.20 -3.39 40.17
CA LEU A 363 12.23 -2.46 40.74
C LEU A 363 10.82 -3.03 40.75
N VAL A 364 10.37 -3.64 39.64
CA VAL A 364 9.06 -4.30 39.55
C VAL A 364 8.97 -5.46 40.54
N SER A 365 10.02 -6.26 40.66
CA SER A 365 10.07 -7.35 41.65
C SER A 365 10.02 -6.83 43.10
N HIS A 366 10.63 -5.67 43.37
CA HIS A 366 10.59 -5.03 44.68
C HIS A 366 9.18 -4.58 45.08
N PHE A 367 8.39 -4.05 44.14
CA PHE A 367 7.01 -3.59 44.39
C PHE A 367 5.95 -4.71 44.30
N GLN A 368 6.33 -5.92 43.87
CA GLN A 368 5.46 -7.10 43.85
C GLN A 368 5.61 -7.99 45.09
N LYS A 369 6.59 -7.70 45.96
CA LYS A 369 6.70 -8.23 47.32
C LYS A 369 6.01 -7.28 48.29
#